data_AF-Q98H89-F1
#
_entry.id   AF-Q98H89-F1
#
_cell.length_a   1.000
_cell.length_b   1.000
_cell.length_c   1.000
_cell.angle_alpha   90.00
_cell.angle_beta   90.00
_cell.angle_gamma   90.00
#
_symmetry.space_group_name_H-M   'P 1'
#
loop_
_entity.id
_entity.type
_entity.pdbx_description
1 polymer ?
#
loop_
_entity_poly.entity_id
_entity_poly.type
_entity_poly.pdbx_seq_one_letter_code
_entity_poly.pdbx_strand_id
1 'polypeptide(L)'
;MTRFGVRACHCPKTAAHFWVTRTGGPNFAPFLVTFGSSPKPRESRPGMQLKRHAIILASALAATLAATRPAYVHPHVFAEARLDVILSPDHQSVKALRHLWRFDDLFSSTVMMEFDKNSDLKLDDKELKEVADTVHASLAEFNYFQLVTQNGKDVTMVPPPHLMANFDNDQLIILFESEPKVPIKLTGTIDIGVYDPTFYTAIDFTEDSNITVAGLPSNCTSKVIRPDPDEAIKENQKTLTDAFFNDPTGTDMSKIFATKLELTCQPEG
;
A
#
# COMPACT_ATOMS: atom_id res chain seq x y z
N MET A 1 0.49 2.58 -53.81
CA MET A 1 1.56 1.68 -53.33
C MET A 1 1.89 2.12 -51.91
N THR A 2 1.75 1.37 -50.80
CA THR A 2 1.42 -0.03 -50.53
C THR A 2 1.01 -0.06 -49.04
N ARG A 3 -0.08 -0.75 -48.68
CA ARG A 3 -0.48 -1.01 -47.28
C ARG A 3 0.46 -2.05 -46.68
N PHE A 4 0.91 -1.85 -45.43
CA PHE A 4 1.47 -2.91 -44.60
C PHE A 4 0.49 -3.20 -43.45
N GLY A 5 0.01 -4.44 -43.40
CA GLY A 5 -0.64 -5.02 -42.24
C GLY A 5 0.25 -6.13 -41.70
N VAL A 6 0.29 -6.30 -40.38
CA VAL A 6 0.97 -7.41 -39.72
C VAL A 6 -0.09 -8.19 -38.94
N ARG A 7 -0.32 -9.43 -39.37
CA ARG A 7 -1.10 -10.44 -38.65
C ARG A 7 -0.22 -11.12 -37.61
N ALA A 8 -0.77 -11.34 -36.43
CA ALA A 8 -0.16 -12.16 -35.39
C ALA A 8 -0.23 -13.66 -35.74
N CYS A 9 0.88 -14.35 -35.47
CA CYS A 9 1.07 -15.80 -35.57
C CYS A 9 0.38 -16.56 -34.42
N HIS A 10 0.22 -17.86 -34.64
CA HIS A 10 -0.58 -18.80 -33.85
C HIS A 10 0.29 -19.93 -33.26
N CYS A 11 -0.24 -20.56 -32.20
CA CYS A 11 0.02 -21.92 -31.65
C CYS A 11 1.22 -22.14 -30.68
N PRO A 12 1.21 -23.17 -29.79
CA PRO A 12 0.28 -24.33 -29.70
C PRO A 12 -0.17 -24.89 -28.31
N LYS A 13 -1.31 -25.61 -28.36
CA LYS A 13 -1.74 -26.89 -27.73
C LYS A 13 -1.43 -27.25 -26.25
N THR A 14 -2.49 -27.63 -25.52
CA THR A 14 -2.65 -28.99 -24.89
C THR A 14 -4.11 -29.30 -24.52
N ALA A 15 -4.44 -30.59 -24.47
CA ALA A 15 -5.78 -31.19 -24.46
C ALA A 15 -6.24 -31.69 -23.07
N ALA A 16 -7.55 -31.93 -22.90
CA ALA A 16 -8.06 -32.95 -21.99
C ALA A 16 -9.45 -33.47 -22.44
N HIS A 17 -9.60 -34.78 -22.33
CA HIS A 17 -10.70 -35.64 -22.77
C HIS A 17 -11.98 -35.50 -21.93
N PHE A 18 -13.14 -35.80 -22.52
CA PHE A 18 -14.15 -36.63 -21.85
C PHE A 18 -15.03 -37.40 -22.86
N TRP A 19 -15.22 -38.69 -22.58
CA TRP A 19 -16.01 -39.67 -23.34
C TRP A 19 -17.48 -39.63 -22.90
N VAL A 20 -18.42 -39.84 -23.84
CA VAL A 20 -19.63 -40.67 -23.61
C VAL A 20 -20.01 -41.36 -24.93
N THR A 21 -20.01 -42.68 -24.91
CA THR A 21 -20.52 -43.59 -25.94
C THR A 21 -22.04 -43.70 -25.90
N ARG A 22 -22.70 -43.82 -27.06
CA ARG A 22 -23.92 -44.63 -27.16
C ARG A 22 -24.03 -45.34 -28.52
N THR A 23 -24.34 -46.61 -28.38
CA THR A 23 -24.46 -47.73 -29.31
C THR A 23 -25.70 -47.70 -30.21
N GLY A 24 -25.62 -48.32 -31.40
CA GLY A 24 -26.65 -49.25 -31.89
C GLY A 24 -27.39 -48.92 -33.19
N GLY A 25 -26.98 -49.56 -34.30
CA GLY A 25 -27.83 -50.41 -35.17
C GLY A 25 -28.91 -49.80 -36.10
N PRO A 26 -28.96 -50.18 -37.39
CA PRO A 26 -29.96 -49.71 -38.36
C PRO A 26 -31.18 -50.63 -38.40
N ASN A 27 -32.37 -50.08 -38.64
CA ASN A 27 -33.53 -50.86 -39.10
C ASN A 27 -34.47 -49.96 -39.93
N PHE A 28 -34.60 -50.31 -41.21
CA PHE A 28 -35.60 -49.77 -42.12
C PHE A 28 -36.91 -50.54 -41.92
N ALA A 29 -38.00 -49.83 -41.61
CA ALA A 29 -39.36 -50.32 -41.73
C ALA A 29 -40.21 -49.25 -42.43
N PRO A 30 -40.98 -49.60 -43.47
CA PRO A 30 -41.88 -48.67 -44.13
C PRO A 30 -43.21 -48.64 -43.36
N PHE A 31 -43.89 -47.48 -43.29
CA PHE A 31 -45.29 -47.33 -43.68
C PHE A 31 -45.92 -46.01 -43.20
N LEU A 32 -46.77 -45.51 -44.09
CA LEU A 32 -47.96 -44.69 -43.87
C LEU A 32 -47.78 -43.23 -43.42
N VAL A 33 -47.85 -42.35 -44.41
CA VAL A 33 -48.24 -40.95 -44.24
C VAL A 33 -49.70 -40.90 -43.78
N THR A 34 -49.90 -40.65 -42.50
CA THR A 34 -51.18 -40.14 -41.99
C THR A 34 -51.11 -38.62 -41.94
N PHE A 35 -52.02 -37.96 -42.65
CA PHE A 35 -52.25 -36.53 -42.55
C PHE A 35 -52.83 -36.22 -41.16
N GLY A 36 -51.94 -35.99 -40.19
CA GLY A 36 -52.26 -35.38 -38.91
C GLY A 36 -52.37 -33.88 -39.08
N SER A 37 -53.55 -33.35 -38.76
CA SER A 37 -53.86 -31.92 -38.70
C SER A 37 -52.79 -31.15 -37.92
N SER A 38 -52.29 -30.08 -38.54
CA SER A 38 -51.32 -29.16 -37.95
C SER A 38 -51.70 -28.77 -36.51
N PRO A 39 -50.79 -28.86 -35.53
CA PRO A 39 -50.98 -28.15 -34.28
C PRO A 39 -51.05 -26.66 -34.59
N LYS A 40 -52.12 -25.99 -34.14
CA LYS A 40 -52.25 -24.53 -34.24
C LYS A 40 -50.96 -23.86 -33.74
N PRO A 41 -50.46 -22.81 -34.41
CA PRO A 41 -49.31 -22.07 -33.90
C PRO A 41 -49.65 -21.60 -32.49
N ARG A 42 -48.82 -22.02 -31.52
CA ARG A 42 -48.93 -21.53 -30.14
C ARG A 42 -48.59 -20.06 -30.20
N GLU A 43 -49.61 -19.22 -30.12
CA GLU A 43 -49.49 -17.77 -30.04
C GLU A 43 -48.52 -17.43 -28.91
N SER A 44 -47.31 -17.05 -29.30
CA SER A 44 -46.28 -16.64 -28.35
C SER A 44 -46.73 -15.32 -27.76
N ARG A 45 -47.31 -15.36 -26.56
CA ARG A 45 -47.64 -14.16 -25.78
C ARG A 45 -46.38 -13.29 -25.67
N PRO A 46 -46.29 -12.14 -26.36
CA PRO A 46 -45.06 -11.35 -26.44
C PRO A 46 -44.62 -10.81 -25.06
N GLY A 47 -45.54 -10.77 -24.09
CA GLY A 47 -45.27 -10.33 -22.72
C GLY A 47 -44.52 -11.33 -21.82
N MET A 48 -44.38 -12.62 -22.18
CA MET A 48 -43.72 -13.61 -21.31
C MET A 48 -42.20 -13.67 -21.51
N GLN A 49 -41.71 -13.43 -22.72
CA GLN A 49 -40.27 -13.41 -23.02
C GLN A 49 -39.60 -12.16 -22.45
N LEU A 50 -40.23 -10.99 -22.57
CA LEU A 50 -39.72 -9.72 -22.08
C LEU A 50 -39.55 -9.71 -20.55
N LYS A 51 -40.50 -10.32 -19.83
CA LYS A 51 -40.42 -10.47 -18.35
C LYS A 51 -39.30 -11.41 -17.91
N ARG A 52 -39.04 -12.50 -18.63
CA ARG A 52 -37.93 -13.42 -18.31
C ARG A 52 -36.57 -12.78 -18.54
N HIS A 53 -36.42 -11.97 -19.60
CA HIS A 53 -35.16 -11.27 -19.88
C HIS A 53 -34.91 -10.15 -18.87
N ALA A 54 -35.96 -9.42 -18.46
CA ALA A 54 -35.86 -8.42 -17.40
C ALA A 54 -35.47 -9.04 -16.04
N ILE A 55 -36.00 -10.21 -15.70
CA ILE A 55 -35.63 -10.93 -14.46
C ILE A 55 -34.17 -11.41 -14.54
N ILE A 56 -33.73 -12.00 -15.65
CA ILE A 56 -32.33 -12.45 -15.81
C ILE A 56 -31.35 -11.27 -15.73
N LEU A 57 -31.68 -10.14 -16.36
CA LEU A 57 -30.87 -8.92 -16.30
C LEU A 57 -30.83 -8.32 -14.88
N ALA A 58 -31.98 -8.29 -14.19
CA ALA A 58 -32.04 -7.81 -12.81
C ALA A 58 -31.28 -8.73 -11.85
N SER A 59 -31.35 -10.05 -12.04
CA SER A 59 -30.58 -11.03 -11.25
C SER A 59 -29.08 -10.96 -11.53
N ALA A 60 -28.68 -10.74 -12.79
CA ALA A 60 -27.27 -10.55 -13.15
C ALA A 60 -26.72 -9.22 -12.60
N LEU A 61 -27.53 -8.16 -12.60
CA LEU A 61 -27.18 -6.87 -12.00
C LEU A 61 -27.09 -6.97 -10.47
N ALA A 62 -28.03 -7.66 -9.82
CA ALA A 62 -27.99 -7.90 -8.38
C ALA A 62 -26.79 -8.78 -7.98
N ALA A 63 -26.43 -9.79 -8.78
CA ALA A 63 -25.26 -10.64 -8.54
C ALA A 63 -23.94 -9.88 -8.72
N THR A 64 -23.87 -8.93 -9.66
CA THR A 64 -22.69 -8.07 -9.85
C THR A 64 -22.56 -7.02 -8.75
N LEU A 65 -23.66 -6.42 -8.29
CA LEU A 65 -23.64 -5.52 -7.13
C LEU A 65 -23.33 -6.28 -5.81
N ALA A 66 -23.76 -7.53 -5.66
CA ALA A 66 -23.40 -8.34 -4.51
C ALA A 66 -21.93 -8.83 -4.51
N ALA A 67 -21.24 -8.72 -5.66
CA ALA A 67 -19.85 -9.11 -5.80
C ALA A 67 -18.86 -7.95 -5.54
N THR A 68 -19.33 -6.72 -5.34
CA THR A 68 -18.46 -5.60 -4.97
C THR A 68 -18.06 -5.75 -3.50
N ARG A 69 -16.89 -6.35 -3.26
CA ARG A 69 -16.23 -6.26 -1.95
C ARG A 69 -15.81 -4.81 -1.73
N PRO A 70 -15.86 -4.28 -0.48
CA PRO A 70 -15.15 -3.05 -0.18
C PRO A 70 -13.69 -3.24 -0.58
N ALA A 71 -13.22 -2.40 -1.49
CA ALA A 71 -11.80 -2.33 -1.79
C ALA A 71 -11.16 -1.56 -0.62
N TYR A 72 -10.52 -2.28 0.29
CA TYR A 72 -9.62 -1.67 1.27
C TYR A 72 -8.36 -1.26 0.52
N VAL A 73 -8.36 -0.04 -0.02
CA VAL A 73 -7.23 0.53 -0.77
C VAL A 73 -6.57 1.59 0.09
N HIS A 74 -5.74 1.12 1.01
CA HIS A 74 -4.70 1.92 1.67
C HIS A 74 -3.41 1.10 1.56
N PRO A 75 -2.29 1.67 1.10
CA PRO A 75 -1.95 3.10 1.06
C PRO A 75 -2.20 3.79 -0.29
N HIS A 76 -2.35 5.12 -0.25
CA HIS A 76 -2.50 6.00 -1.42
C HIS A 76 -1.17 6.60 -1.89
N VAL A 77 -0.19 6.67 -0.99
CA VAL A 77 1.14 7.20 -1.23
C VAL A 77 2.17 6.18 -0.74
N PHE A 78 3.23 5.97 -1.51
CA PHE A 78 4.35 5.13 -1.11
C PHE A 78 5.61 5.99 -1.00
N ALA A 79 6.32 5.84 0.10
CA ALA A 79 7.57 6.52 0.36
C ALA A 79 8.65 5.51 0.73
N GLU A 80 9.70 5.44 -0.08
CA GLU A 80 10.92 4.72 0.29
C GLU A 80 11.72 5.56 1.28
N ALA A 81 11.83 5.08 2.51
CA ALA A 81 12.51 5.79 3.58
C ALA A 81 13.97 5.35 3.73
N ARG A 82 14.80 6.33 4.09
CA ARG A 82 16.09 6.16 4.75
C ARG A 82 16.10 6.95 6.04
N LEU A 83 16.71 6.37 7.06
CA LEU A 83 16.82 6.94 8.39
C LEU A 83 18.20 6.67 8.97
N ASP A 84 18.95 7.74 9.21
CA ASP A 84 20.22 7.66 9.93
C ASP A 84 20.05 8.22 11.35
N VAL A 85 20.32 7.39 12.34
CA VAL A 85 20.34 7.77 13.75
C VAL A 85 21.70 8.36 14.09
N ILE A 86 21.71 9.62 14.50
CA ILE A 86 22.92 10.38 14.76
C ILE A 86 23.18 10.39 16.26
N LEU A 87 24.36 9.90 16.65
CA LEU A 87 24.82 9.94 18.04
C LEU A 87 25.43 11.30 18.40
N SER A 88 25.45 11.62 19.69
CA SER A 88 26.23 12.73 20.23
C SER A 88 27.73 12.51 19.98
N PRO A 89 28.56 13.57 19.96
CA PRO A 89 29.99 13.45 19.70
C PRO A 89 30.76 12.53 20.68
N ASP A 90 30.22 12.33 21.89
CA ASP A 90 30.76 11.41 22.89
C ASP A 90 30.23 9.97 22.75
N HIS A 91 29.36 9.71 21.77
CA HIS A 91 28.73 8.42 21.51
C HIS A 91 27.93 7.85 22.70
N GLN A 92 27.42 8.71 23.59
CA GLN A 92 26.64 8.29 24.77
C GLN A 92 25.13 8.49 24.63
N SER A 93 24.67 9.21 23.60
CA SER A 93 23.24 9.47 23.40
C SER A 93 22.87 9.59 21.93
N VAL A 94 21.61 9.33 21.59
CA VAL A 94 21.02 9.72 20.30
C VAL A 94 20.73 11.21 20.34
N LYS A 95 21.28 11.94 19.37
CA LYS A 95 21.16 13.38 19.23
C LYS A 95 20.13 13.79 18.18
N ALA A 96 20.07 13.09 17.04
CA ALA A 96 19.20 13.47 15.94
C ALA A 96 18.80 12.27 15.09
N LEU A 97 17.73 12.44 14.33
CA LEU A 97 17.26 11.51 13.31
C LEU A 97 17.30 12.22 11.96
N ARG A 98 18.04 11.68 10.99
CA ARG A 98 18.09 12.20 9.63
C ARG A 98 17.25 11.35 8.71
N HIS A 99 16.25 11.98 8.12
CA HIS A 99 15.28 11.33 7.23
C HIS A 99 15.56 11.72 5.79
N LEU A 100 15.38 10.75 4.89
CA LEU A 100 15.24 10.96 3.45
C LEU A 100 14.14 10.06 2.94
N TRP A 101 13.10 10.65 2.35
CA TRP A 101 11.96 9.92 1.78
C TRP A 101 11.90 10.18 0.28
N ARG A 102 11.81 9.12 -0.51
CA ARG A 102 11.56 9.18 -1.96
C ARG A 102 10.15 8.71 -2.22
N PHE A 103 9.35 9.53 -2.88
CA PHE A 103 7.96 9.22 -3.13
C PHE A 103 7.78 8.53 -4.49
N ASP A 104 6.70 7.75 -4.59
CA ASP A 104 6.32 7.08 -5.83
C ASP A 104 5.98 8.05 -6.97
N ASP A 105 5.94 7.51 -8.19
CA ASP A 105 5.73 8.26 -9.42
C ASP A 105 4.36 8.98 -9.46
N LEU A 106 3.31 8.38 -8.88
CA LEU A 106 1.96 8.95 -8.91
C LEU A 106 1.86 10.17 -7.98
N PHE A 107 2.40 10.05 -6.76
CA PHE A 107 2.46 11.19 -5.86
C PHE A 107 3.37 12.28 -6.41
N SER A 108 4.56 11.91 -6.90
CA SER A 108 5.56 12.84 -7.45
C SER A 108 5.01 13.63 -8.64
N SER A 109 4.29 12.97 -9.57
CA SER A 109 3.65 13.64 -10.71
C SER A 109 2.52 14.59 -10.28
N THR A 110 1.77 14.24 -9.23
CA THR A 110 0.73 15.12 -8.68
C THR A 110 1.35 16.40 -8.10
N VAL A 111 2.44 16.25 -7.34
CA VAL A 111 3.20 17.39 -6.80
C VAL A 111 3.77 18.26 -7.93
N MET A 112 4.33 17.66 -8.98
CA MET A 112 4.78 18.41 -10.16
C MET A 112 3.65 19.25 -10.75
N MET A 113 2.48 18.65 -11.01
CA MET A 113 1.34 19.37 -11.60
C MET A 113 0.80 20.50 -10.71
N GLU A 114 0.88 20.34 -9.38
CA GLU A 114 0.35 21.31 -8.42
C GLU A 114 1.30 22.49 -8.20
N PHE A 115 2.61 22.24 -8.17
CA PHE A 115 3.61 23.21 -7.76
C PHE A 115 4.41 23.83 -8.92
N ASP A 116 4.43 23.23 -10.11
CA ASP A 116 5.01 23.84 -11.32
C ASP A 116 4.11 24.99 -11.82
N LYS A 117 4.35 26.19 -11.29
CA LYS A 117 3.56 27.38 -11.60
C LYS A 117 3.90 27.96 -12.96
N ASN A 118 5.11 27.70 -13.44
CA ASN A 118 5.61 28.24 -14.70
C ASN A 118 5.38 27.28 -15.90
N SER A 119 4.95 26.04 -15.63
CA SER A 119 4.63 24.98 -16.58
C SER A 119 5.82 24.54 -17.46
N ASP A 120 7.04 24.56 -16.91
CA ASP A 120 8.27 24.14 -17.60
C ASP A 120 8.69 22.69 -17.33
N LEU A 121 7.87 21.96 -16.57
CA LEU A 121 8.06 20.57 -16.15
C LEU A 121 9.28 20.37 -15.25
N LYS A 122 9.64 21.40 -14.50
CA LYS A 122 10.65 21.36 -13.43
C LYS A 122 10.10 22.10 -12.22
N LEU A 123 10.65 21.78 -11.06
CA LEU A 123 10.40 22.57 -9.86
C LEU A 123 11.65 23.39 -9.56
N ASP A 124 11.52 24.71 -9.65
CA ASP A 124 12.59 25.63 -9.28
C ASP A 124 12.76 25.74 -7.75
N ASP A 125 13.80 26.41 -7.27
CA ASP A 125 14.10 26.54 -5.83
C ASP A 125 12.93 27.13 -5.02
N LYS A 126 12.14 28.02 -5.63
CA LYS A 126 11.01 28.66 -4.96
C LYS A 126 9.82 27.71 -4.90
N GLU A 127 9.54 26.97 -5.98
CA GLU A 127 8.50 25.95 -6.03
C GLU A 127 8.82 24.78 -5.10
N LEU A 128 10.05 24.29 -5.09
CA LEU A 128 10.53 23.28 -4.14
C LEU A 128 10.42 23.74 -2.70
N LYS A 129 10.70 25.02 -2.43
CA LYS A 129 10.47 25.59 -1.09
C LYS A 129 8.97 25.57 -0.72
N GLU A 130 8.08 25.89 -1.63
CA GLU A 130 6.62 25.83 -1.39
C GLU A 130 6.17 24.39 -1.11
N VAL A 131 6.70 23.41 -1.84
CA VAL A 131 6.49 21.98 -1.58
C VAL A 131 6.96 21.62 -0.17
N ALA A 132 8.20 21.98 0.19
CA ALA A 132 8.77 21.66 1.50
C ALA A 132 7.97 22.27 2.66
N ASP A 133 7.55 23.54 2.54
CA ASP A 133 6.75 24.23 3.54
C ASP A 133 5.34 23.59 3.67
N THR A 134 4.73 23.19 2.54
CA THR A 134 3.43 22.50 2.54
C THR A 134 3.50 21.12 3.18
N VAL A 135 4.51 20.32 2.82
CA VAL A 135 4.73 19.00 3.43
C VAL A 135 5.05 19.15 4.92
N HIS A 136 5.86 20.14 5.31
CA HIS A 136 6.17 20.41 6.72
C HIS A 136 4.91 20.67 7.55
N ALA A 137 4.03 21.53 7.06
CA ALA A 137 2.76 21.82 7.71
C ALA A 137 1.85 20.58 7.81
N SER A 138 1.76 19.77 6.75
CA SER A 138 0.96 18.54 6.73
C SER A 138 1.48 17.48 7.71
N LEU A 139 2.81 17.28 7.76
CA LEU A 139 3.43 16.29 8.65
C LEU A 139 3.37 16.67 10.13
N ALA A 140 3.22 17.96 10.45
CA ALA A 140 3.14 18.44 11.82
C ALA A 140 1.95 17.85 12.60
N GLU A 141 0.82 17.58 11.93
CA GLU A 141 -0.38 16.99 12.54
C GLU A 141 -0.15 15.54 13.02
N PHE A 142 0.87 14.88 12.47
CA PHE A 142 1.18 13.46 12.72
C PHE A 142 2.55 13.25 13.35
N ASN A 143 3.11 14.27 14.02
CA ASN A 143 4.44 14.24 14.62
C ASN A 143 5.54 13.77 13.64
N TYR A 144 5.41 14.16 12.36
CA TYR A 144 6.35 13.78 11.31
C TYR A 144 6.52 12.26 11.15
N PHE A 145 5.49 11.49 11.51
CA PHE A 145 5.44 10.03 11.44
C PHE A 145 6.53 9.32 12.27
N GLN A 146 7.12 9.99 13.25
CA GLN A 146 8.21 9.44 14.04
C GLN A 146 7.69 8.56 15.18
N LEU A 147 8.19 7.33 15.25
CA LEU A 147 8.05 6.44 16.40
C LEU A 147 9.38 6.44 17.16
N VAL A 148 9.42 7.03 18.35
CA VAL A 148 10.63 7.01 19.18
C VAL A 148 10.25 6.65 20.61
N THR A 149 10.75 5.53 21.11
CA THR A 149 10.51 5.12 22.49
C THR A 149 11.81 4.73 23.19
N GLN A 150 11.87 4.95 24.51
CA GLN A 150 12.91 4.43 25.38
C GLN A 150 12.26 3.59 26.48
N ASN A 151 12.63 2.32 26.56
CA ASN A 151 12.05 1.33 27.45
C ASN A 151 10.51 1.30 27.37
N GLY A 152 9.98 1.40 26.14
CA GLY A 152 8.54 1.41 25.84
C GLY A 152 7.81 2.72 26.19
N LYS A 153 8.51 3.78 26.58
CA LYS A 153 7.92 5.10 26.82
C LYS A 153 8.25 6.04 25.67
N ASP A 154 7.25 6.76 25.18
CA ASP A 154 7.42 7.71 24.09
C ASP A 154 8.41 8.82 24.45
N VAL A 155 9.29 9.13 23.51
CA VAL A 155 10.24 10.24 23.60
C VAL A 155 9.63 11.44 22.89
N THR A 156 9.59 12.59 23.57
CA THR A 156 9.15 13.84 22.96
C THR A 156 10.19 14.34 21.96
N MET A 157 9.79 14.41 20.70
CA MET A 157 10.60 14.97 19.60
C MET A 157 10.33 16.46 19.42
N VAL A 158 11.31 17.17 18.87
CA VAL A 158 11.19 18.56 18.42
C VAL A 158 10.85 18.55 16.93
N PRO A 159 9.86 19.34 16.48
CA PRO A 159 9.59 19.52 15.06
C PRO A 159 10.87 19.94 14.29
N PRO A 160 11.15 19.36 13.11
CA PRO A 160 12.24 19.84 12.26
C PRO A 160 12.02 21.34 11.95
N PRO A 161 13.08 22.17 12.00
CA PRO A 161 12.96 23.60 11.77
C PRO A 161 12.58 23.94 10.32
N HIS A 162 12.94 23.06 9.39
CA HIS A 162 12.58 23.13 7.97
C HIS A 162 12.71 21.74 7.36
N LEU A 163 12.04 21.54 6.23
CA LEU A 163 12.25 20.42 5.31
C LEU A 163 13.01 20.93 4.09
N MET A 164 13.68 20.02 3.41
CA MET A 164 14.23 20.26 2.08
C MET A 164 13.48 19.36 1.10
N ALA A 165 12.98 19.94 0.03
CA ALA A 165 12.43 19.19 -1.10
C ALA A 165 13.42 19.24 -2.27
N ASN A 166 13.49 18.14 -2.99
CA ASN A 166 14.18 18.05 -4.27
C ASN A 166 13.30 17.23 -5.22
N PHE A 167 13.42 17.49 -6.51
CA PHE A 167 12.74 16.70 -7.54
C PHE A 167 13.80 16.19 -8.51
N ASP A 168 14.05 14.88 -8.47
CA ASP A 168 15.13 14.25 -9.23
C ASP A 168 14.66 12.92 -9.80
N ASN A 169 15.00 12.66 -11.07
CA ASN A 169 14.58 11.46 -11.80
C ASN A 169 13.06 11.16 -11.67
N ASP A 170 12.24 12.18 -11.89
CA ASP A 170 10.77 12.11 -11.79
C ASP A 170 10.21 11.77 -10.39
N GLN A 171 11.06 11.81 -9.36
CA GLN A 171 10.66 11.53 -7.97
C GLN A 171 10.84 12.75 -7.07
N LEU A 172 9.82 12.99 -6.24
CA LEU A 172 9.95 13.89 -5.11
C LEU A 172 10.79 13.23 -4.01
N ILE A 173 11.77 13.99 -3.52
CA ILE A 173 12.62 13.62 -2.40
C ILE A 173 12.45 14.65 -1.30
N ILE A 174 12.10 14.21 -0.10
CA ILE A 174 11.99 15.05 1.09
C ILE A 174 13.09 14.65 2.07
N LEU A 175 13.81 15.63 2.61
CA LEU A 175 14.82 15.44 3.63
C LEU A 175 14.53 16.33 4.83
N PHE A 176 14.76 15.81 6.03
CA PHE A 176 14.69 16.59 7.27
C PHE A 176 15.49 15.94 8.39
N GLU A 177 15.84 16.75 9.38
CA GLU A 177 16.47 16.30 10.62
C GLU A 177 15.59 16.69 11.81
N SER A 178 15.28 15.74 12.67
CA SER A 178 14.60 15.98 13.94
C SER A 178 15.51 15.64 15.12
N GLU A 179 15.24 16.26 16.26
CA GLU A 179 15.99 16.05 17.49
C GLU A 179 15.02 15.69 18.63
N PRO A 180 15.39 14.80 19.57
CA PRO A 180 14.62 14.63 20.78
C PRO A 180 14.76 15.88 21.65
N LYS A 181 13.70 16.26 22.37
CA LYS A 181 13.72 17.41 23.27
C LYS A 181 14.80 17.30 24.36
N VAL A 182 15.13 16.05 24.72
CA VAL A 182 16.24 15.70 25.60
C VAL A 182 17.01 14.57 24.92
N PRO A 183 18.36 14.63 24.80
CA PRO A 183 19.15 13.56 24.20
C PRO A 183 18.86 12.19 24.83
N ILE A 184 18.65 11.18 23.99
CA ILE A 184 18.27 9.84 24.45
C ILE A 184 19.53 9.08 24.83
N LYS A 185 19.77 8.89 26.12
CA LYS A 185 20.93 8.13 26.59
C LYS A 185 20.92 6.71 26.02
N LEU A 186 22.08 6.21 25.58
CA LEU A 186 22.27 4.85 25.09
C LEU A 186 22.26 3.84 26.26
N THR A 187 21.07 3.60 26.81
CA THR A 187 20.84 2.66 27.91
C THR A 187 19.45 2.04 27.78
N GLY A 188 19.34 0.75 28.14
CA GLY A 188 18.11 -0.01 28.01
C GLY A 188 17.77 -0.29 26.54
N THR A 189 16.47 -0.32 26.23
CA THR A 189 15.96 -0.53 24.86
C THR A 189 15.47 0.79 24.29
N ILE A 190 15.88 1.11 23.07
CA ILE A 190 15.44 2.30 22.33
C ILE A 190 14.89 1.83 21.00
N ASP A 191 13.64 2.17 20.70
CA ASP A 191 13.00 1.86 19.43
C ASP A 191 12.86 3.14 18.61
N ILE A 192 13.31 3.10 17.36
CA ILE A 192 13.25 4.23 16.44
C ILE A 192 12.65 3.72 15.12
N GLY A 193 11.57 4.32 14.65
CA GLY A 193 10.93 3.96 13.40
C GLY A 193 10.15 5.11 12.79
N VAL A 194 9.58 4.83 11.62
CA VAL A 194 8.69 5.75 10.92
C VAL A 194 7.41 5.00 10.57
N TYR A 195 6.25 5.58 10.86
CA TYR A 195 4.96 5.02 10.45
C TYR A 195 3.89 6.10 10.37
N ASP A 196 2.98 5.92 9.41
CA ASP A 196 1.77 6.73 9.31
C ASP A 196 0.64 6.06 10.13
N PRO A 197 0.14 6.69 11.22
CA PRO A 197 -0.91 6.11 12.04
C PRO A 197 -2.25 5.99 11.32
N THR A 198 -2.44 6.70 10.18
CA THR A 198 -3.64 6.67 9.36
C THR A 198 -3.60 5.59 8.27
N PHE A 199 -2.43 4.98 8.02
CA PHE A 199 -2.14 4.10 6.89
C PHE A 199 -2.36 4.74 5.50
N TYR A 200 -2.46 6.07 5.41
CA TYR A 200 -2.58 6.76 4.12
C TYR A 200 -1.29 6.67 3.30
N THR A 201 -0.14 6.80 3.97
CA THR A 201 1.21 6.69 3.40
C THR A 201 1.89 5.42 3.89
N ALA A 202 2.29 4.54 2.98
CA ALA A 202 3.24 3.47 3.32
C ALA A 202 4.65 4.05 3.30
N ILE A 203 5.27 4.13 4.46
CA ILE A 203 6.64 4.59 4.62
C ILE A 203 7.51 3.37 4.93
N ASP A 204 8.20 2.88 3.90
CA ASP A 204 8.89 1.60 3.95
C ASP A 204 10.39 1.75 3.80
N PHE A 205 11.14 1.03 4.63
CA PHE A 205 12.57 0.82 4.42
C PHE A 205 12.73 -0.37 3.47
N THR A 206 13.11 -0.13 2.22
CA THR A 206 13.25 -1.22 1.21
C THR A 206 14.33 -2.25 1.58
N GLU A 207 15.32 -1.85 2.36
CA GLU A 207 16.39 -2.69 2.88
C GLU A 207 16.70 -2.32 4.34
N ASP A 208 17.23 -3.25 5.13
CA ASP A 208 17.67 -2.97 6.50
C ASP A 208 18.83 -1.97 6.55
N SER A 209 19.61 -1.90 5.47
CA SER A 209 20.68 -0.92 5.24
C SER A 209 20.18 0.53 5.14
N ASN A 210 18.87 0.74 5.00
CA ASN A 210 18.25 2.06 4.94
C ASN A 210 17.85 2.61 6.32
N ILE A 211 17.97 1.84 7.39
CA ILE A 211 17.76 2.33 8.76
C ILE A 211 18.98 1.99 9.63
N THR A 212 19.80 3.00 9.89
CA THR A 212 21.16 2.75 10.41
C THR A 212 21.52 3.63 11.59
N VAL A 213 22.53 3.18 12.33
CA VAL A 213 23.21 3.96 13.36
C VAL A 213 24.71 3.67 13.25
N ALA A 214 25.50 4.71 13.08
CA ALA A 214 26.95 4.58 12.99
C ALA A 214 27.61 4.87 14.35
N GLY A 215 28.71 4.17 14.64
CA GLY A 215 29.53 4.43 15.84
C GLY A 215 28.85 4.02 17.14
N LEU A 216 28.00 2.99 17.15
CA LEU A 216 27.49 2.41 18.39
C LEU A 216 28.65 1.95 19.30
N PRO A 217 28.59 2.24 20.61
CA PRO A 217 29.57 1.73 21.56
C PRO A 217 29.41 0.22 21.74
N SER A 218 30.46 -0.46 22.23
CA SER A 218 30.52 -1.92 22.32
C SER A 218 29.51 -2.56 23.28
N ASN A 219 28.95 -1.78 24.19
CA ASN A 219 27.88 -2.20 25.11
C ASN A 219 26.48 -2.08 24.49
N CYS A 220 26.37 -1.67 23.22
CA CYS A 220 25.12 -1.55 22.49
C CYS A 220 25.08 -2.46 21.26
N THR A 221 23.89 -2.94 20.91
CA THR A 221 23.61 -3.67 19.67
C THR A 221 22.43 -3.05 18.96
N SER A 222 22.43 -3.07 17.62
CA SER A 222 21.30 -2.66 16.78
C SER A 222 20.66 -3.84 16.07
N LYS A 223 19.34 -3.80 15.91
CA LYS A 223 18.59 -4.76 15.10
C LYS A 223 17.44 -4.06 14.39
N VAL A 224 17.26 -4.34 13.11
CA VAL A 224 16.04 -3.94 12.39
C VAL A 224 14.96 -4.99 12.64
N ILE A 225 13.79 -4.54 13.09
CA ILE A 225 12.62 -5.36 13.36
C ILE A 225 11.56 -4.98 12.33
N ARG A 226 11.13 -5.98 11.56
CA ARG A 226 10.04 -5.90 10.57
C ARG A 226 8.90 -6.79 11.04
N PRO A 227 7.85 -6.23 11.64
CA PRO A 227 6.69 -7.02 12.05
C PRO A 227 6.04 -7.68 10.84
N ASP A 228 5.79 -8.99 10.91
CA ASP A 228 4.92 -9.65 9.95
C ASP A 228 3.47 -9.25 10.25
N PRO A 229 2.73 -8.68 9.28
CA PRO A 229 1.37 -8.20 9.54
C PRO A 229 0.41 -9.30 10.00
N ASP A 230 0.51 -10.51 9.44
CA ASP A 230 -0.37 -11.62 9.80
C ASP A 230 -0.09 -12.11 11.22
N GLU A 231 1.18 -12.18 11.62
CA GLU A 231 1.59 -12.52 12.98
C GLU A 231 1.19 -11.44 13.97
N ALA A 232 1.46 -10.16 13.66
CA ALA A 232 1.08 -9.03 14.51
C ALA A 232 -0.44 -8.98 14.73
N ILE A 233 -1.24 -9.27 13.69
CA ILE A 233 -2.69 -9.40 13.82
C ILE A 233 -3.07 -10.56 14.73
N LYS A 234 -2.48 -11.75 14.52
CA LYS A 234 -2.77 -12.96 15.30
C LYS A 234 -2.45 -12.77 16.78
N GLU A 235 -1.34 -12.13 17.11
CA GLU A 235 -0.90 -11.91 18.49
C GLU A 235 -1.76 -10.85 19.21
N ASN A 236 -2.29 -9.89 18.45
CA ASN A 236 -3.05 -8.75 18.98
C ASN A 236 -4.55 -8.84 18.70
N GLN A 237 -5.10 -10.02 18.37
CA GLN A 237 -6.52 -10.21 18.00
C GLN A 237 -7.51 -9.64 19.02
N LYS A 238 -7.16 -9.63 20.30
CA LYS A 238 -8.03 -9.12 21.37
C LYS A 238 -8.07 -7.58 21.42
N THR A 239 -7.05 -6.93 20.89
CA THR A 239 -6.86 -5.47 20.92
C THR A 239 -7.22 -4.83 19.58
N LEU A 240 -6.97 -5.55 18.47
CA LEU A 240 -7.36 -5.18 17.10
C LEU A 240 -8.84 -5.52 16.85
N THR A 241 -9.73 -4.82 17.54
CA THR A 241 -11.18 -4.94 17.37
C THR A 241 -11.65 -4.20 16.12
N ASP A 242 -12.94 -4.34 15.75
CA ASP A 242 -13.56 -3.55 14.67
C ASP A 242 -13.32 -2.04 14.84
N ALA A 243 -13.13 -1.54 16.06
CA ALA A 243 -12.83 -0.14 16.32
C ALA A 243 -11.48 0.30 15.70
N PHE A 244 -10.45 -0.56 15.72
CA PHE A 244 -9.16 -0.28 15.06
C PHE A 244 -9.31 -0.21 13.53
N PHE A 245 -10.09 -1.12 12.94
CA PHE A 245 -10.27 -1.16 11.49
C PHE A 245 -11.15 -0.02 10.96
N ASN A 246 -11.98 0.58 11.81
CA ASN A 246 -12.78 1.75 11.46
C ASN A 246 -12.09 3.08 11.79
N ASP A 247 -11.28 3.11 12.85
CA ASP A 247 -10.47 4.27 13.26
C ASP A 247 -9.11 3.81 13.81
N PRO A 248 -8.11 3.63 12.94
CA PRO A 248 -6.78 3.17 13.35
C PRO A 248 -6.04 4.21 14.21
N THR A 249 -6.40 5.50 14.09
CA THR A 249 -5.73 6.59 14.78
C THR A 249 -6.09 6.65 16.27
N GLY A 250 -7.31 6.24 16.64
CA GLY A 250 -7.83 6.34 18.00
C GLY A 250 -7.30 5.29 18.99
N THR A 251 -6.48 4.33 18.56
CA THR A 251 -6.11 3.17 19.40
C THR A 251 -4.61 2.99 19.64
N ASP A 252 -3.74 3.77 18.97
CA ASP A 252 -2.27 3.66 19.05
C ASP A 252 -1.73 2.23 18.74
N MET A 253 -2.56 1.39 18.12
CA MET A 253 -2.20 0.01 17.77
C MET A 253 -1.54 -0.08 16.39
N SER A 254 -1.61 0.97 15.57
CA SER A 254 -0.99 0.99 14.24
C SER A 254 0.54 0.86 14.30
N LYS A 255 1.17 1.29 15.40
CA LYS A 255 2.62 1.18 15.60
C LYS A 255 3.16 -0.26 15.65
N ILE A 256 2.31 -1.26 15.92
CA ILE A 256 2.76 -2.67 15.98
C ILE A 256 3.20 -3.21 14.61
N PHE A 257 2.83 -2.51 13.53
CA PHE A 257 3.20 -2.86 12.15
C PHE A 257 4.43 -2.09 11.66
N ALA A 258 4.93 -1.14 12.44
CA ALA A 258 6.03 -0.27 12.03
C ALA A 258 7.35 -1.04 11.95
N THR A 259 8.06 -0.89 10.84
CA THR A 259 9.48 -1.27 10.79
C THR A 259 10.27 -0.33 11.70
N LYS A 260 11.08 -0.89 12.60
CA LYS A 260 11.86 -0.13 13.59
C LYS A 260 13.28 -0.63 13.74
N LEU A 261 14.19 0.27 14.07
CA LEU A 261 15.51 0.00 14.59
C LEU A 261 15.43 -0.08 16.11
N GLU A 262 15.73 -1.24 16.66
CA GLU A 262 15.88 -1.46 18.08
C GLU A 262 17.35 -1.37 18.46
N LEU A 263 17.68 -0.48 19.38
CA LEU A 263 18.97 -0.42 20.04
C LEU A 263 18.82 -1.02 21.44
N THR A 264 19.66 -2.00 21.76
CA THR A 264 19.75 -2.57 23.10
C THR A 264 21.11 -2.26 23.68
N CYS A 265 21.14 -1.48 24.77
CA CYS A 265 22.35 -0.98 25.39
C CYS A 265 22.42 -1.38 26.87
N GLN A 266 23.51 -2.01 27.27
CA GLN A 266 23.77 -2.29 28.68
C GLN A 266 24.13 -1.00 29.42
N PRO A 267 23.70 -0.81 30.68
CA PRO A 267 24.16 0.31 31.49
C PRO A 267 25.68 0.31 31.56
N GLU A 268 26.30 1.49 31.47
CA GLU A 268 27.73 1.65 31.72
C GLU A 268 28.02 1.13 33.15
N GLY A 269 28.94 0.17 33.25
CA GLY A 269 29.37 -0.43 34.52
C GLY A 269 30.22 0.50 35.37
#